data_AF-A0AAU0HLC1-F1
#
_entry.id   AF-A0AAU0HLC1-F1
#
_cell.length_a   1.000
_cell.length_b   1.000
_cell.length_c   1.000
_cell.angle_alpha   90.00
_cell.angle_beta   90.00
_cell.angle_gamma   90.00
#
_symmetry.space_group_name_H-M   'P 1'
#
loop_
_entity.id
_entity.type
_entity.pdbx_description
1 polymer ?
#
loop_
_entity_poly.entity_id
_entity_poly.type
_entity_poly.pdbx_seq_one_letter_code
_entity_poly.pdbx_strand_id
1 'polypeptide(L)'
;MQLTRRAFLAGVSTFALTAASAAREYRGGIPWEPGKAVPPPVYDPEQTFLTSEERAFVTAAVDRLIPADEYPSASELGVVDFIDHQLAGPFGRGDIYYMEGPFRDGLPTQGYQAQAPALLYRQAIADIRDGLAAAGQPDFIELPDDEKDTLLTRLSKGEGELSHTDGKTFFDTLWQNTQEGYFGDPVYGGNRNMEAWRMINFPGARYDYRPWIDHGGEAVILDPVSVGGRMVP
;
A
#
# COMPACT_ATOMS: atom_id res chain seq x y z
N MET A 1 9.74 -22.66 -53.50
CA MET A 1 10.64 -21.53 -53.22
C MET A 1 11.06 -21.62 -51.76
N GLN A 2 12.30 -22.02 -51.46
CA GLN A 2 12.75 -22.19 -50.07
C GLN A 2 13.15 -20.83 -49.47
N LEU A 3 12.38 -20.35 -48.51
CA LEU A 3 12.69 -19.14 -47.74
C LEU A 3 13.86 -19.44 -46.80
N THR A 4 14.99 -18.74 -46.98
CA THR A 4 16.15 -18.85 -46.09
C THR A 4 15.98 -17.94 -44.88
N ARG A 5 16.54 -18.33 -43.71
CA ARG A 5 16.48 -17.55 -42.46
C ARG A 5 16.98 -16.10 -42.63
N ARG A 6 17.91 -15.86 -43.57
CA ARG A 6 18.40 -14.52 -43.91
C ARG A 6 17.37 -13.69 -44.69
N ALA A 7 16.60 -14.30 -45.59
CA ALA A 7 15.53 -13.63 -46.30
C ALA A 7 14.35 -13.28 -45.38
N PHE A 8 14.07 -14.12 -44.37
CA PHE A 8 13.07 -13.83 -43.35
C PHE A 8 13.46 -12.63 -42.47
N LEU A 9 14.71 -12.59 -41.97
CA LEU A 9 15.19 -11.48 -41.13
C LEU A 9 15.28 -10.15 -41.88
N ALA A 10 15.64 -10.17 -43.18
CA ALA A 10 15.64 -8.96 -44.00
C ALA A 10 14.23 -8.41 -44.28
N GLY A 11 13.19 -9.25 -44.23
CA GLY A 11 11.80 -8.85 -44.44
C GLY A 11 11.12 -8.22 -43.22
N VAL A 12 11.62 -8.48 -42.01
CA VAL A 12 11.00 -7.96 -40.76
C VAL A 12 11.43 -6.51 -40.47
N SER A 13 12.57 -6.06 -41.01
CA SER A 13 13.08 -4.70 -40.82
C SER A 13 12.23 -3.58 -41.44
N THR A 14 11.26 -3.90 -42.31
CA THR A 14 10.45 -2.90 -43.03
C THR A 14 9.05 -2.67 -42.46
N PHE A 15 8.64 -3.37 -41.39
CA PHE A 15 7.29 -3.24 -40.81
C PHE A 15 7.24 -2.65 -39.39
N ALA A 16 8.32 -2.04 -38.90
CA ALA A 16 8.41 -1.50 -37.55
C ALA A 16 8.67 0.03 -37.52
N LEU A 17 7.89 0.83 -38.26
CA LEU A 17 8.02 2.30 -38.23
C LEU A 17 6.72 3.09 -38.07
N THR A 18 5.62 2.49 -37.61
CA THR A 18 4.37 3.26 -37.35
C THR A 18 3.75 3.06 -35.97
N ALA A 19 4.47 2.45 -35.02
CA ALA A 19 4.19 2.78 -33.63
C ALA A 19 4.88 4.13 -33.36
N ALA A 20 4.13 5.22 -33.49
CA ALA A 20 4.56 6.49 -32.96
C ALA A 20 4.76 6.30 -31.45
N SER A 21 5.99 6.01 -31.02
CA SER A 21 6.39 6.21 -29.64
C SER A 21 6.18 7.69 -29.37
N ALA A 22 5.05 8.03 -28.75
CA ALA A 22 4.80 9.35 -28.24
C ALA A 22 5.72 9.56 -27.03
N ALA A 23 6.99 9.82 -27.29
CA ALA A 23 7.85 10.45 -26.31
C ALA A 23 7.21 11.81 -26.02
N ARG A 24 6.56 11.94 -24.87
CA ARG A 24 6.10 13.24 -24.38
C ARG A 24 7.34 14.01 -23.96
N GLU A 25 7.93 14.75 -24.88
CA GLU A 25 8.78 15.87 -24.48
C GLU A 25 7.87 16.92 -23.87
N TYR A 26 8.05 17.21 -22.58
CA TYR A 26 7.54 18.43 -22.00
C TYR A 26 8.31 19.60 -22.62
N ARG A 27 7.84 20.08 -23.77
CA ARG A 27 8.31 21.33 -24.38
C ARG A 27 7.50 22.48 -23.77
N GLY A 28 8.08 23.06 -22.72
CA GLY A 28 7.50 24.13 -21.91
C GLY A 28 8.22 24.19 -20.55
N GLY A 29 8.04 25.28 -19.80
CA GLY A 29 8.49 25.32 -18.41
C GLY A 29 7.89 24.19 -17.60
N ILE A 30 8.56 23.79 -16.51
CA ILE A 30 8.00 22.87 -15.51
C ILE A 30 6.56 23.37 -15.20
N PRO A 31 5.53 22.51 -15.16
CA PRO A 31 4.14 22.91 -14.87
C PRO A 31 3.95 23.29 -13.39
N TRP A 32 4.96 23.95 -12.82
CA TRP A 32 4.97 24.54 -11.52
C TRP A 32 4.83 26.06 -11.72
N GLU A 33 3.75 26.61 -11.16
CA GLU A 33 3.58 28.05 -11.08
C GLU A 33 4.02 28.52 -9.68
N PRO A 34 4.90 29.55 -9.57
CA PRO A 34 5.28 30.11 -8.28
C PRO A 34 4.06 30.48 -7.43
N GLY A 35 3.99 29.97 -6.20
CA GLY A 35 2.89 30.25 -5.27
C GLY A 35 1.62 29.41 -5.46
N LYS A 36 1.53 28.56 -6.49
CA LYS A 36 0.50 27.52 -6.56
C LYS A 36 1.01 26.24 -5.90
N ALA A 37 0.52 25.96 -4.69
CA ALA A 37 0.58 24.60 -4.16
C ALA A 37 -0.40 23.74 -4.96
N VAL A 38 0.07 22.66 -5.57
CA VAL A 38 -0.81 21.59 -6.04
C VAL A 38 -0.99 20.67 -4.83
N PRO A 39 -2.12 20.75 -4.10
CA PRO A 39 -2.34 19.83 -3.00
C PRO A 39 -2.37 18.39 -3.57
N PRO A 40 -1.94 17.39 -2.79
CA PRO A 40 -2.16 16.01 -3.20
C PRO A 40 -3.66 15.78 -3.48
N PRO A 41 -4.00 14.86 -4.40
CA PRO A 41 -5.38 14.50 -4.62
C PRO A 41 -6.03 14.14 -3.29
N VAL A 42 -7.20 14.72 -3.03
CA VAL A 42 -7.95 14.51 -1.81
C VAL A 42 -8.43 13.06 -1.79
N TYR A 43 -8.36 12.41 -0.63
CA TYR A 43 -8.96 11.10 -0.39
C TYR A 43 -10.42 11.06 -0.88
N ASP A 44 -10.72 10.15 -1.81
CA ASP A 44 -12.07 9.92 -2.32
C ASP A 44 -12.71 8.75 -1.55
N PRO A 45 -13.70 9.01 -0.68
CA PRO A 45 -14.36 7.97 0.12
C PRO A 45 -15.21 7.00 -0.73
N GLU A 46 -15.56 7.36 -1.97
CA GLU A 46 -16.31 6.47 -2.87
C GLU A 46 -15.41 5.45 -3.57
N GLN A 47 -14.10 5.69 -3.56
CA GLN A 47 -13.12 4.80 -4.17
C GLN A 47 -12.76 3.65 -3.21
N THR A 48 -13.56 2.59 -3.26
CA THR A 48 -13.43 1.38 -2.42
C THR A 48 -13.20 0.11 -3.24
N PHE A 49 -12.52 -0.89 -2.66
CA PHE A 49 -12.22 -2.19 -3.27
C PHE A 49 -12.74 -3.38 -2.45
N LEU A 50 -12.59 -3.33 -1.13
CA LEU A 50 -12.92 -4.39 -0.18
C LEU A 50 -14.44 -4.51 -0.04
N THR A 51 -14.92 -5.75 -0.05
CA THR A 51 -16.28 -6.07 0.40
C THR A 51 -16.41 -5.85 1.91
N SER A 52 -17.64 -5.78 2.42
CA SER A 52 -17.88 -5.62 3.86
C SER A 52 -17.24 -6.72 4.70
N GLU A 53 -17.21 -7.95 4.19
CA GLU A 53 -16.58 -9.08 4.88
C GLU A 53 -15.04 -9.00 4.84
N GLU A 54 -14.46 -8.71 3.66
CA GLU A 54 -13.00 -8.52 3.54
C GLU A 54 -12.52 -7.35 4.41
N ARG A 55 -13.31 -6.28 4.48
CA ARG A 55 -13.04 -5.13 5.37
C ARG A 55 -13.08 -5.51 6.84
N ALA A 56 -14.03 -6.36 7.26
CA ALA A 56 -14.08 -6.85 8.64
C ALA A 56 -12.86 -7.72 8.97
N PHE A 57 -12.43 -8.58 8.04
CA PHE A 57 -11.19 -9.34 8.16
C PHE A 57 -9.98 -8.42 8.33
N VAL A 58 -9.80 -7.44 7.42
CA VAL A 58 -8.67 -6.51 7.45
C VAL A 58 -8.67 -5.71 8.76
N THR A 59 -9.84 -5.25 9.21
CA THR A 59 -10.01 -4.55 10.50
C THR A 59 -9.50 -5.40 11.66
N ALA A 60 -9.98 -6.65 11.78
CA ALA A 60 -9.55 -7.56 12.83
C ALA A 60 -8.04 -7.84 12.76
N ALA A 61 -7.47 -7.98 11.56
CA ALA A 61 -6.05 -8.26 11.38
C ALA A 61 -5.17 -7.06 11.75
N VAL A 62 -5.48 -5.85 11.28
CA VAL A 62 -4.65 -4.65 11.55
C VAL A 62 -4.69 -4.26 13.03
N ASP A 63 -5.80 -4.48 13.73
CA ASP A 63 -5.90 -4.24 15.17
C ASP A 63 -5.14 -5.29 16.01
N ARG A 64 -4.72 -6.42 15.42
CA ARG A 64 -3.73 -7.31 16.04
C ARG A 64 -2.30 -6.84 15.82
N LEU A 65 -2.04 -6.15 14.70
CA LEU A 65 -0.71 -5.61 14.37
C LEU A 65 -0.40 -4.34 15.16
N ILE A 66 -1.36 -3.42 15.27
CA ILE A 66 -1.29 -2.22 16.10
C ILE A 66 -2.59 -2.12 16.91
N PRO A 67 -2.64 -2.73 18.10
CA PRO A 67 -3.80 -2.69 18.98
C PRO A 67 -3.97 -1.32 19.64
N ALA A 68 -5.18 -1.03 20.13
CA ALA A 68 -5.41 0.13 20.98
C ALA A 68 -4.68 -0.04 22.33
N ASP A 69 -4.00 1.01 22.77
CA ASP A 69 -3.37 1.10 24.07
C ASP A 69 -3.58 2.50 24.71
N GLU A 70 -2.52 3.25 25.02
CA GLU A 70 -2.59 4.68 25.31
C GLU A 70 -2.98 5.48 24.06
N TYR A 71 -2.73 4.92 22.87
CA TYR A 71 -3.07 5.48 21.57
C TYR A 71 -4.12 4.63 20.85
N PRO A 72 -4.86 5.21 19.88
CA PRO A 72 -5.89 4.47 19.15
C PRO A 72 -5.32 3.32 18.32
N SER A 73 -6.12 2.29 18.07
CA SER A 73 -5.71 1.17 17.21
C SER A 73 -5.53 1.59 15.75
N ALA A 74 -4.97 0.67 14.94
CA ALA A 74 -4.90 0.86 13.49
C ALA A 74 -6.24 1.21 12.86
N SER A 75 -7.31 0.46 13.17
CA SER A 75 -8.62 0.72 12.59
C SER A 75 -9.21 2.07 13.04
N GLU A 76 -9.01 2.46 14.31
CA GLU A 76 -9.46 3.75 14.86
C GLU A 76 -8.81 4.94 14.13
N LEU A 77 -7.52 4.82 13.76
CA LEU A 77 -6.81 5.83 12.98
C LEU A 77 -7.11 5.80 11.47
N GLY A 78 -8.02 4.97 10.99
CA GLY A 78 -8.42 4.93 9.59
C GLY A 78 -7.48 4.10 8.69
N VAL A 79 -6.63 3.25 9.25
CA VAL A 79 -5.73 2.39 8.46
C VAL A 79 -6.49 1.52 7.46
N VAL A 80 -7.66 1.01 7.84
CA VAL A 80 -8.49 0.18 6.94
C VAL A 80 -8.98 0.98 5.74
N ASP A 81 -9.31 2.26 5.94
CA ASP A 81 -9.76 3.16 4.87
C ASP A 81 -8.61 3.56 3.94
N PHE A 82 -7.42 3.78 4.50
CA PHE A 82 -6.19 3.92 3.73
C PHE A 82 -5.94 2.67 2.86
N ILE A 83 -5.94 1.48 3.45
CA ILE A 83 -5.69 0.22 2.72
C ILE A 83 -6.72 0.06 1.60
N ASP A 84 -8.01 0.22 1.88
CA ASP A 84 -9.07 0.04 0.89
C ASP A 84 -8.90 1.00 -0.31
N HIS A 85 -8.61 2.27 -0.04
CA HIS A 85 -8.37 3.27 -1.07
C HIS A 85 -7.13 2.96 -1.91
N GLN A 86 -6.04 2.52 -1.28
CA GLN A 86 -4.82 2.09 -1.97
C GLN A 86 -5.08 0.87 -2.87
N LEU A 87 -5.88 -0.10 -2.41
CA LEU A 87 -6.25 -1.29 -3.18
C LEU A 87 -7.20 -0.96 -4.35
N ALA A 88 -8.05 0.07 -4.21
CA ALA A 88 -8.86 0.58 -5.31
C ALA A 88 -8.06 1.42 -6.32
N GLY A 89 -6.87 1.89 -5.94
CA GLY A 89 -6.01 2.76 -6.74
C GLY A 89 -5.04 2.03 -7.69
N PRO A 90 -4.14 2.80 -8.34
CA PRO A 90 -3.08 2.25 -9.21
C PRO A 90 -2.16 1.26 -8.50
N PHE A 91 -1.91 1.46 -7.19
CA PHE A 91 -1.15 0.52 -6.36
C PHE A 91 -1.83 -0.86 -6.36
N GLY A 92 -3.11 -0.94 -5.98
CA GLY A 92 -3.84 -2.19 -5.91
C GLY A 92 -3.99 -2.91 -7.24
N ARG A 93 -4.22 -2.16 -8.33
CA ARG A 93 -4.26 -2.71 -9.70
C ARG A 93 -2.90 -3.19 -10.20
N GLY A 94 -1.82 -2.78 -9.54
CA GLY A 94 -0.46 -3.10 -9.91
C GLY A 94 0.07 -2.29 -11.09
N ASP A 95 -0.53 -1.13 -11.38
CA ASP A 95 -0.15 -0.23 -12.49
C ASP A 95 1.30 0.28 -12.35
N ILE A 96 1.83 0.28 -11.12
CA ILE A 96 3.20 0.71 -10.80
C ILE A 96 4.23 -0.44 -10.88
N TYR A 97 3.77 -1.67 -11.06
CA TYR A 97 4.63 -2.86 -11.11
C TYR A 97 4.73 -3.38 -12.55
N TYR A 98 5.81 -4.10 -12.82
CA TYR A 98 5.93 -4.86 -14.05
C TYR A 98 5.10 -6.15 -13.95
N MET A 99 3.94 -6.16 -14.61
CA MET A 99 2.95 -7.24 -14.55
C MET A 99 2.87 -8.07 -15.85
N GLU A 100 3.86 -7.92 -16.73
CA GLU A 100 3.94 -8.69 -17.98
C GLU A 100 4.90 -9.86 -17.84
N GLY A 101 4.50 -11.04 -18.32
CA GLY A 101 5.40 -12.20 -18.33
C GLY A 101 6.58 -12.03 -19.31
N PRO A 102 7.58 -12.94 -19.27
CA PRO A 102 7.71 -14.05 -18.34
C PRO A 102 8.26 -13.62 -16.97
N PHE A 103 7.57 -14.04 -15.89
CA PHE A 103 8.05 -13.84 -14.52
C PHE A 103 9.15 -14.85 -14.19
N ARG A 104 10.13 -14.41 -13.41
CA ARG A 104 11.18 -15.26 -12.83
C ARG A 104 11.21 -15.03 -11.33
N ASP A 105 11.64 -16.02 -10.59
CA ASP A 105 11.87 -15.84 -9.14
C ASP A 105 12.88 -14.71 -8.93
N GLY A 106 12.43 -13.67 -8.24
CA GLY A 106 13.24 -12.51 -7.91
C GLY A 106 14.30 -12.83 -6.86
N LEU A 107 15.39 -12.09 -6.87
CA LEU A 107 16.29 -12.06 -5.71
C LEU A 107 15.62 -11.28 -4.57
N PRO A 108 15.92 -11.59 -3.29
CA PRO A 108 15.36 -10.84 -2.15
C PRO A 108 15.58 -9.32 -2.20
N THR A 109 16.57 -8.85 -2.96
CA THR A 109 16.90 -7.43 -3.15
C THR A 109 16.05 -6.71 -4.21
N GLN A 110 15.19 -7.43 -4.93
CA GLN A 110 14.41 -6.90 -6.07
C GLN A 110 13.00 -6.41 -5.69
N GLY A 111 12.71 -6.35 -4.39
CA GLY A 111 11.44 -5.86 -3.86
C GLY A 111 10.26 -6.78 -4.17
N TYR A 112 9.06 -6.21 -4.19
CA TYR A 112 7.82 -6.94 -4.44
C TYR A 112 7.78 -7.48 -5.88
N GLN A 113 7.67 -8.80 -6.01
CA GLN A 113 7.63 -9.52 -7.30
C GLN A 113 6.44 -10.51 -7.33
N ALA A 114 5.32 -10.13 -6.71
CA ALA A 114 4.11 -10.96 -6.67
C ALA A 114 2.98 -10.34 -7.49
N GLN A 115 1.83 -11.02 -7.49
CA GLN A 115 0.60 -10.57 -8.14
C GLN A 115 0.17 -9.16 -7.71
N ALA A 116 -0.74 -8.52 -8.46
CA ALA A 116 -1.28 -7.21 -8.09
C ALA A 116 -1.79 -7.19 -6.63
N PRO A 117 -1.48 -6.17 -5.81
CA PRO A 117 -1.84 -6.16 -4.39
C PRO A 117 -3.34 -6.36 -4.11
N ALA A 118 -4.23 -5.83 -4.94
CA ALA A 118 -5.67 -6.06 -4.81
C ALA A 118 -6.03 -7.55 -4.96
N LEU A 119 -5.41 -8.23 -5.92
CA LEU A 119 -5.61 -9.67 -6.11
C LEU A 119 -4.99 -10.48 -4.96
N LEU A 120 -3.83 -10.06 -4.44
CA LEU A 120 -3.19 -10.66 -3.26
C LEU A 120 -4.13 -10.67 -2.06
N TYR A 121 -4.71 -9.51 -1.70
CA TYR A 121 -5.65 -9.42 -0.58
C TYR A 121 -6.86 -10.32 -0.77
N ARG A 122 -7.50 -10.27 -1.95
CA ARG A 122 -8.71 -11.05 -2.23
C ARG A 122 -8.46 -12.56 -2.14
N GLN A 123 -7.35 -13.03 -2.70
CA GLN A 123 -7.00 -14.45 -2.67
C GLN A 123 -6.57 -14.90 -1.28
N ALA A 124 -5.73 -14.12 -0.59
CA ALA A 124 -5.28 -14.49 0.75
C ALA A 124 -6.42 -14.57 1.76
N ILE A 125 -7.36 -13.60 1.74
CA ILE A 125 -8.52 -13.60 2.63
C ILE A 125 -9.41 -14.82 2.35
N ALA A 126 -9.66 -15.14 1.07
CA ALA A 126 -10.43 -16.32 0.69
C ALA A 126 -9.73 -17.63 1.13
N ASP A 127 -8.43 -17.76 0.87
CA ASP A 127 -7.66 -18.95 1.22
C ASP A 127 -7.59 -19.17 2.74
N ILE A 128 -7.45 -18.11 3.53
CA ILE A 128 -7.47 -18.19 5.00
C ILE A 128 -8.84 -18.65 5.47
N ARG A 129 -9.93 -18.08 4.94
CA ARG A 129 -11.30 -18.49 5.27
C ARG A 129 -11.55 -19.96 4.93
N ASP A 130 -11.16 -20.39 3.74
CA ASP A 130 -11.33 -21.77 3.30
C ASP A 130 -10.49 -22.74 4.13
N GLY A 131 -9.26 -22.35 4.48
CA GLY A 131 -8.38 -23.12 5.36
C GLY A 131 -8.94 -23.31 6.77
N LEU A 132 -9.50 -22.24 7.36
CA LEU A 132 -10.18 -22.31 8.66
C LEU A 132 -11.43 -23.19 8.60
N ALA A 133 -12.26 -23.02 7.57
CA ALA A 133 -13.47 -23.83 7.38
C ALA A 133 -13.14 -25.32 7.19
N ALA A 134 -12.09 -25.65 6.42
CA ALA A 134 -11.62 -27.02 6.24
C ALA A 134 -11.08 -27.64 7.54
N ALA A 135 -10.51 -26.82 8.43
CA ALA A 135 -10.09 -27.23 9.77
C ALA A 135 -11.24 -27.32 10.79
N GLY A 136 -12.47 -26.97 10.39
CA GLY A 136 -13.64 -26.92 11.29
C GLY A 136 -13.56 -25.79 12.32
N GLN A 137 -12.75 -24.76 12.05
CA GLN A 137 -12.61 -23.55 12.87
C GLN A 137 -13.61 -22.47 12.43
N PRO A 138 -13.97 -21.53 13.33
CA PRO A 138 -14.80 -20.38 12.95
C PRO A 138 -14.04 -19.44 12.01
N ASP A 139 -14.74 -18.46 11.42
CA ASP A 139 -14.10 -17.44 10.57
C ASP A 139 -13.06 -16.65 11.38
N PHE A 140 -12.03 -16.13 10.70
CA PHE A 140 -10.94 -15.39 11.32
C PHE A 140 -11.42 -14.27 12.26
N ILE A 141 -12.49 -13.57 11.90
CA ILE A 141 -13.03 -12.47 12.71
C ILE A 141 -13.60 -12.95 14.05
N GLU A 142 -14.06 -14.20 14.11
CA GLU A 142 -14.67 -14.84 15.28
C GLU A 142 -13.66 -15.60 16.15
N LEU A 143 -12.42 -15.76 15.68
CA LEU A 143 -11.36 -16.40 16.47
C LEU A 143 -11.03 -15.59 17.72
N PRO A 144 -10.64 -16.26 18.83
CA PRO A 144 -9.96 -15.61 19.94
C PRO A 144 -8.72 -14.84 19.48
N ASP A 145 -8.39 -13.74 20.17
CA ASP A 145 -7.29 -12.86 19.73
C ASP A 145 -5.92 -13.56 19.73
N ASP A 146 -5.68 -14.50 20.66
CA ASP A 146 -4.47 -15.33 20.69
C ASP A 146 -4.40 -16.32 19.51
N GLU A 147 -5.54 -16.83 19.04
CA GLU A 147 -5.60 -17.65 17.83
C GLU A 147 -5.38 -16.80 16.56
N LYS A 148 -5.93 -15.57 16.50
CA LYS A 148 -5.63 -14.61 15.43
C LYS A 148 -4.12 -14.31 15.39
N ASP A 149 -3.52 -14.02 16.54
CA ASP A 149 -2.08 -13.75 16.65
C ASP A 149 -1.23 -14.94 16.21
N THR A 150 -1.64 -16.14 16.59
CA THR A 150 -0.97 -17.38 16.18
C THR A 150 -1.01 -17.54 14.66
N LEU A 151 -2.17 -17.33 14.04
CA LEU A 151 -2.32 -17.43 12.59
C LEU A 151 -1.47 -16.38 11.87
N LEU A 152 -1.55 -15.11 12.29
CA LEU A 152 -0.75 -14.02 11.71
C LEU A 152 0.76 -14.26 11.89
N THR A 153 1.18 -14.77 13.05
CA THR A 153 2.58 -15.13 13.32
C THR A 153 3.06 -16.28 12.44
N ARG A 154 2.20 -17.27 12.15
CA ARG A 154 2.54 -18.35 11.24
C ARG A 154 2.73 -17.82 9.82
N LEU A 155 1.79 -17.00 9.33
CA LEU A 155 1.92 -16.35 8.01
C LEU A 155 3.21 -15.53 7.90
N SER A 156 3.58 -14.75 8.93
CA SER A 156 4.82 -13.95 8.92
C SER A 156 6.11 -14.78 8.81
N LYS A 157 6.07 -16.02 9.29
CA LYS A 157 7.16 -17.00 9.17
C LYS A 157 7.14 -17.80 7.86
N GLY A 158 6.13 -17.59 7.00
CA GLY A 158 5.88 -18.44 5.84
C GLY A 158 5.37 -19.84 6.22
N GLU A 159 4.80 -19.99 7.41
CA GLU A 159 4.17 -21.20 7.88
C GLU A 159 2.66 -21.10 7.59
N GLY A 160 2.13 -21.95 6.71
CA GLY A 160 0.72 -21.91 6.31
C GLY A 160 0.60 -21.70 4.80
N GLU A 161 0.30 -22.79 4.11
CA GLU A 161 0.11 -22.78 2.66
C GLU A 161 -1.25 -22.16 2.34
N LEU A 162 -1.24 -21.07 1.59
CA LEU A 162 -2.43 -20.55 0.93
C LEU A 162 -2.47 -21.12 -0.49
N SER A 163 -3.66 -21.44 -0.97
CA SER A 163 -3.82 -22.22 -2.22
C SER A 163 -3.43 -21.42 -3.46
N HIS A 164 -3.63 -20.11 -3.43
CA HIS A 164 -3.45 -19.24 -4.59
C HIS A 164 -2.30 -18.25 -4.44
N THR A 165 -1.78 -18.05 -3.23
CA THR A 165 -0.74 -17.05 -2.97
C THR A 165 0.20 -17.47 -1.86
N ASP A 166 1.25 -16.68 -1.62
CA ASP A 166 2.19 -16.92 -0.53
C ASP A 166 1.73 -16.18 0.73
N GLY A 167 1.52 -16.92 1.83
CA GLY A 167 1.07 -16.38 3.10
C GLY A 167 2.02 -15.34 3.69
N LYS A 168 3.33 -15.52 3.48
CA LYS A 168 4.33 -14.56 3.94
C LYS A 168 4.25 -13.25 3.17
N THR A 169 4.14 -13.33 1.85
CA THR A 169 3.98 -12.17 0.98
C THR A 169 2.72 -11.38 1.34
N PHE A 170 1.61 -12.05 1.63
CA PHE A 170 0.41 -11.39 2.14
C PHE A 170 0.66 -10.69 3.47
N PHE A 171 1.24 -11.38 4.46
CA PHE A 171 1.52 -10.79 5.77
C PHE A 171 2.46 -9.58 5.67
N ASP A 172 3.55 -9.70 4.93
CA ASP A 172 4.54 -8.62 4.76
C ASP A 172 3.88 -7.40 4.11
N THR A 173 3.01 -7.61 3.11
CA THR A 173 2.26 -6.53 2.45
C THR A 173 1.24 -5.89 3.38
N LEU A 174 0.49 -6.69 4.16
CA LEU A 174 -0.45 -6.19 5.16
C LEU A 174 0.26 -5.36 6.23
N TRP A 175 1.39 -5.86 6.74
CA TRP A 175 2.19 -5.16 7.74
C TRP A 175 2.76 -3.85 7.22
N GLN A 176 3.29 -3.85 5.99
CA GLN A 176 3.77 -2.64 5.35
C GLN A 176 2.64 -1.60 5.20
N ASN A 177 1.50 -2.00 4.61
CA ASN A 177 0.38 -1.09 4.40
C ASN A 177 -0.22 -0.59 5.73
N THR A 178 -0.17 -1.40 6.79
CA THR A 178 -0.59 -1.00 8.14
C THR A 178 0.29 0.11 8.68
N GLN A 179 1.61 -0.02 8.57
CA GLN A 179 2.54 1.03 8.99
C GLN A 179 2.38 2.30 8.14
N GLU A 180 2.23 2.15 6.83
CA GLU A 180 2.02 3.28 5.91
C GLU A 180 0.71 4.02 6.23
N GLY A 181 -0.37 3.30 6.51
CA GLY A 181 -1.64 3.91 6.90
C GLY A 181 -1.60 4.53 8.30
N TYR A 182 -0.85 3.95 9.24
CA TYR A 182 -0.80 4.42 10.62
C TYR A 182 0.08 5.65 10.78
N PHE A 183 1.25 5.67 10.12
CA PHE A 183 2.24 6.75 10.25
C PHE A 183 2.29 7.70 9.05
N GLY A 184 1.57 7.40 7.97
CA GLY A 184 1.48 8.26 6.80
C GLY A 184 0.80 9.60 7.05
N ASP A 185 0.83 10.47 6.04
CA ASP A 185 0.07 11.72 6.10
C ASP A 185 -1.43 11.43 6.04
N PRO A 186 -2.26 12.04 6.91
CA PRO A 186 -3.69 11.74 6.96
C PRO A 186 -4.45 12.10 5.68
N VAL A 187 -3.85 12.88 4.78
CA VAL A 187 -4.46 13.18 3.47
C VAL A 187 -4.74 11.92 2.65
N TYR A 188 -4.09 10.79 2.96
CA TYR A 188 -4.29 9.49 2.33
C TYR A 188 -5.38 8.63 3.00
N GLY A 189 -6.04 9.12 4.05
CA GLY A 189 -7.17 8.45 4.72
C GLY A 189 -6.83 7.68 6.01
N GLY A 190 -5.54 7.48 6.29
CA GLY A 190 -5.04 6.92 7.55
C GLY A 190 -4.65 8.01 8.56
N ASN A 191 -3.95 7.64 9.64
CA ASN A 191 -3.40 8.55 10.67
C ASN A 191 -4.33 9.72 11.06
N ARG A 192 -5.63 9.46 11.24
CA ARG A 192 -6.64 10.50 11.51
C ARG A 192 -6.20 11.43 12.63
N ASN A 193 -6.47 12.73 12.48
CA ASN A 193 -6.05 13.78 13.42
C ASN A 193 -4.53 13.86 13.68
N MET A 194 -3.71 13.15 12.89
CA MET A 194 -2.26 13.04 13.06
C MET A 194 -1.86 12.43 14.42
N GLU A 195 -2.70 11.56 15.00
CA GLU A 195 -2.47 10.99 16.34
C GLU A 195 -1.18 10.17 16.40
N ALA A 196 -0.84 9.39 15.36
CA ALA A 196 0.42 8.66 15.33
C ALA A 196 1.62 9.61 15.25
N TRP A 197 1.46 10.79 14.64
CA TRP A 197 2.49 11.82 14.64
C TRP A 197 2.63 12.50 16.01
N ARG A 198 1.52 12.74 16.71
CA ARG A 198 1.54 13.23 18.11
C ARG A 198 2.26 12.25 19.02
N MET A 199 1.97 10.95 18.89
CA MET A 199 2.61 9.87 19.63
C MET A 199 4.14 9.92 19.54
N ILE A 200 4.68 10.10 18.32
CA ILE A 200 6.15 10.11 18.10
C ILE A 200 6.76 11.52 18.15
N ASN A 201 5.97 12.53 18.53
CA ASN A 201 6.36 13.95 18.48
C ASN A 201 6.88 14.39 17.10
N PHE A 202 6.28 13.89 16.02
CA PHE A 202 6.59 14.32 14.67
C PHE A 202 5.76 15.55 14.30
N PRO A 203 6.38 16.71 14.03
CA PRO A 203 5.68 17.97 13.78
C PRO A 203 5.03 18.08 12.39
N GLY A 204 5.09 17.03 11.57
CA GLY A 204 4.48 16.95 10.24
C GLY A 204 5.26 17.66 9.13
N ALA A 205 4.58 17.92 8.01
CA ALA A 205 5.10 18.51 6.78
C ALA A 205 5.34 20.03 6.90
N ARG A 206 6.15 20.44 7.88
CA ARG A 206 6.53 21.85 8.06
C ARG A 206 7.58 22.26 7.05
N TYR A 207 7.36 23.42 6.43
CA TYR A 207 8.26 23.97 5.42
C TYR A 207 9.65 24.31 5.98
N ASP A 208 9.73 24.77 7.23
CA ASP A 208 10.94 25.40 7.74
C ASP A 208 11.02 25.40 9.27
N TYR A 209 12.25 25.18 9.77
CA TYR A 209 12.62 25.23 11.18
C TYR A 209 13.55 26.41 11.53
N ARG A 210 13.81 27.36 10.62
CA ARG A 210 14.67 28.54 10.86
C ARG A 210 14.37 29.28 12.18
N PRO A 211 13.11 29.49 12.59
CA PRO A 211 12.82 30.13 13.89
C PRO A 211 13.31 29.35 15.12
N TRP A 212 13.66 28.08 14.95
CA TRP A 212 14.06 27.16 16.02
C TRP A 212 15.57 26.84 16.01
N ILE A 213 16.37 27.46 15.13
CA ILE A 213 17.82 27.21 15.07
C ILE A 213 18.53 27.55 16.39
N ASP A 214 18.08 28.59 17.08
CA ASP A 214 18.71 29.10 18.31
C ASP A 214 18.08 28.53 19.61
N HIS A 215 17.35 27.41 19.54
CA HIS A 215 16.64 26.83 20.70
C HIS A 215 17.54 26.10 21.73
N GLY A 216 18.87 26.17 21.60
CA GLY A 216 19.80 25.63 22.60
C GLY A 216 19.71 24.12 22.86
N GLY A 217 19.22 23.32 21.91
CA GLY A 217 19.01 21.87 22.09
C GLY A 217 17.71 21.47 22.80
N GLU A 218 16.87 22.42 23.21
CA GLU A 218 15.54 22.14 23.78
C GLU A 218 14.62 21.37 22.81
N ALA A 219 13.69 20.58 23.36
CA ALA A 219 12.74 19.82 22.56
C ALA A 219 11.78 20.75 21.81
N VAL A 220 11.72 20.59 20.49
CA VAL A 220 10.76 21.30 19.64
C VAL A 220 9.42 20.56 19.68
N ILE A 221 8.50 21.04 20.50
CA ILE A 221 7.13 20.52 20.61
C ILE A 221 6.23 21.41 19.73
N LEU A 222 5.77 20.89 18.60
CA LEU A 222 4.89 21.59 17.69
C LEU A 222 3.69 20.72 17.34
N ASP A 223 2.52 21.34 17.20
CA ASP A 223 1.37 20.64 16.64
C ASP A 223 1.70 20.10 15.24
N PRO A 224 1.36 18.85 14.94
CA PRO A 224 1.55 18.29 13.61
C PRO A 224 0.76 19.05 12.57
N VAL A 225 1.34 19.14 11.37
CA VAL A 225 0.68 19.73 10.19
C VAL A 225 0.80 18.77 9.01
N SER A 226 -0.33 18.31 8.49
CA SER A 226 -0.40 17.55 7.24
C SER A 226 0.03 18.41 6.05
N VAL A 227 0.51 17.79 4.97
CA VAL A 227 0.74 18.44 3.67
C VAL A 227 -0.54 19.10 3.12
N GLY A 228 -1.73 18.59 3.48
CA GLY A 228 -3.03 19.19 3.18
C GLY A 228 -3.41 20.37 4.10
N GLY A 229 -2.55 20.73 5.07
CA GLY A 229 -2.84 21.72 6.10
C GLY A 229 -3.84 21.22 7.14
N ARG A 230 -4.65 22.12 7.70
CA ARG A 230 -5.74 21.79 8.64
C ARG A 230 -7.04 21.30 7.96
N MET A 231 -7.01 21.04 6.65
CA MET A 231 -8.20 20.59 5.90
C MET A 231 -8.50 19.10 6.06
N VAL A 232 -7.68 18.38 6.81
CA VAL A 232 -7.81 16.93 6.96
C VAL A 232 -8.63 16.62 8.23
N PRO A 233 -9.66 15.76 8.16
CA PRO A 233 -10.45 15.34 9.31
C PRO A 233 -9.70 14.47 10.32
#